data_AF-A0A976LQ30-F1
#
_entry.id   AF-A0A976LQ30-F1
#
_cell.length_a   1.000
_cell.length_b   1.000
_cell.length_c   1.000
_cell.angle_alpha   90.00
_cell.angle_beta   90.00
_cell.angle_gamma   90.00
#
_symmetry.space_group_name_H-M   'P 1'
#
loop_
_entity.id
_entity.type
_entity.pdbx_description
1 polymer ?
#
loop_
_entity_poly.entity_id
_entity_poly.type
_entity_poly.pdbx_seq_one_letter_code
_entity_poly.pdbx_strand_id
1 'polypeptide(L)' 'MAKKIASEEYQENAKLLNADEAERLLSRMTGKLPKRLDKDKMSKEDALALQLEIEDEHLNEWRAKMAKINSESKK' A
#
# COMPACT_ATOMS: atom_id res chain seq x y z
N MET A 1 -0.26 18.37 -9.41
CA MET A 1 0.24 17.27 -8.56
C MET A 1 0.34 16.04 -9.42
N ALA A 2 1.54 15.45 -9.56
CA ALA A 2 1.73 14.25 -10.36
C ALA A 2 0.86 13.10 -9.81
N LYS A 3 0.28 12.30 -10.71
CA LYS A 3 -0.40 11.05 -10.35
C LYS A 3 0.69 10.12 -9.79
N LYS A 4 0.70 9.88 -8.48
CA LYS A 4 1.55 8.81 -7.91
C LYS A 4 0.96 7.52 -8.45
N ILE A 5 1.76 6.77 -9.18
CA ILE A 5 1.43 5.46 -9.75
C ILE A 5 2.34 4.46 -9.03
N ALA A 6 1.80 3.31 -8.66
CA ALA A 6 2.56 2.27 -7.98
C ALA A 6 3.58 1.64 -8.92
N SER A 7 4.61 0.98 -8.39
CA SER A 7 5.53 0.19 -9.21
C SER A 7 4.79 -0.89 -10.02
N GLU A 8 5.41 -1.33 -11.12
CA GLU A 8 4.83 -2.31 -12.04
C GLU A 8 4.52 -3.64 -11.34
N GLU A 9 5.37 -4.05 -10.39
CA GLU A 9 5.16 -5.24 -9.54
C GLU A 9 3.85 -5.16 -8.74
N TYR A 10 3.57 -4.00 -8.11
CA TYR A 10 2.33 -3.84 -7.34
C TYR A 10 1.10 -3.71 -8.24
N GLN A 11 1.25 -3.24 -9.48
CA GLN A 11 0.16 -3.24 -10.46
C GLN A 11 -0.19 -4.65 -10.90
N GLU A 12 0.79 -5.52 -11.10
CA GLU A 12 0.56 -6.93 -11.41
C GLU A 12 -0.09 -7.65 -10.22
N ASN A 13 0.42 -7.43 -9.01
CA ASN A 13 -0.16 -8.00 -7.79
C ASN A 13 -1.61 -7.55 -7.56
N ALA A 14 -1.93 -6.29 -7.84
CA ALA A 14 -3.30 -5.79 -7.73
C ALA A 14 -4.28 -6.50 -8.67
N LYS A 15 -3.83 -6.96 -9.85
CA LYS A 15 -4.64 -7.72 -10.81
C LYS A 15 -4.88 -9.18 -10.37
N LEU A 16 -4.02 -9.70 -9.48
CA LEU A 16 -4.14 -11.06 -8.95
C LEU A 16 -5.08 -11.14 -7.75
N LEU A 17 -5.47 -10.01 -7.16
CA LEU A 17 -6.39 -9.97 -6.03
C LEU A 17 -7.78 -10.45 -6.45
N ASN A 18 -8.39 -11.30 -5.63
CA ASN A 18 -9.80 -11.62 -5.78
C ASN A 18 -10.69 -10.46 -5.28
N ALA A 19 -11.99 -10.52 -5.55
CA ALA A 19 -12.93 -9.45 -5.20
C ALA A 19 -12.96 -9.16 -3.68
N ASP A 20 -12.94 -10.20 -2.84
CA ASP A 20 -12.98 -10.06 -1.39
C ASP A 20 -11.69 -9.44 -0.84
N GLU A 21 -10.54 -9.84 -1.38
CA GLU A 21 -9.23 -9.29 -1.04
C GLU A 21 -9.13 -7.81 -1.45
N ALA A 22 -9.61 -7.49 -2.65
CA ALA A 22 -9.66 -6.13 -3.15
C ALA A 22 -10.56 -5.25 -2.26
N GLU A 23 -11.78 -5.69 -1.93
CA GLU A 23 -12.67 -4.94 -1.03
C GLU A 23 -12.08 -4.75 0.36
N ARG A 24 -11.45 -5.79 0.91
CA ARG A 24 -10.76 -5.72 2.21
C ARG A 24 -9.60 -4.72 2.17
N LEU A 25 -8.85 -4.68 1.07
CA LEU A 25 -7.76 -3.72 0.88
C LEU A 25 -8.30 -2.29 0.75
N LEU A 26 -9.36 -2.09 -0.04
CA LEU A 26 -10.03 -0.80 -0.18
C LEU A 26 -10.55 -0.26 1.15
N SER A 27 -11.13 -1.13 1.99
CA SER A 27 -11.64 -0.76 3.31
C SER A 27 -10.54 -0.28 4.27
N ARG A 28 -9.30 -0.73 4.07
CA ARG A 28 -8.13 -0.39 4.91
C ARG A 28 -7.31 0.78 4.36
N MET A 29 -7.68 1.31 3.19
CA MET A 29 -6.98 2.42 2.59
C MET A 29 -6.91 3.63 3.51
N THR A 30 -5.73 4.21 3.62
CA THR A 30 -5.49 5.34 4.52
C THR A 30 -5.21 6.65 3.76
N GLY A 31 -5.20 7.76 4.50
CA GLY A 31 -4.79 9.06 3.99
C GLY A 31 -5.74 9.65 2.94
N LYS A 32 -5.19 10.06 1.79
CA LYS A 32 -5.93 10.74 0.70
C LYS A 32 -6.37 9.80 -0.41
N LEU A 33 -6.04 8.52 -0.31
CA LEU A 33 -6.25 7.54 -1.37
C LEU A 33 -7.74 7.20 -1.59
N PRO A 34 -8.56 6.97 -0.54
CA PRO A 34 -10.01 6.77 -0.71
C PRO A 34 -10.67 7.97 -1.39
N LYS A 35 -10.34 9.19 -0.95
CA LYS A 35 -10.85 10.45 -1.54
C LYS A 35 -10.46 10.66 -3.00
N ARG A 36 -9.38 10.03 -3.48
CA ARG A 36 -8.96 10.11 -4.89
C ARG A 36 -9.73 9.09 -5.74
N LEU A 37 -9.99 7.91 -5.19
CA LEU A 37 -10.82 6.88 -5.79
C LEU A 37 -12.28 7.37 -5.92
N ASP A 38 -12.87 7.91 -4.85
CA ASP A 38 -14.25 8.42 -4.86
C ASP A 38 -14.48 9.57 -5.83
N LYS A 39 -13.42 10.33 -6.15
CA LYS A 39 -13.47 11.45 -7.10
C LYS A 39 -13.17 11.03 -8.54
N ASP A 40 -13.13 9.74 -8.81
CA ASP A 40 -12.83 9.14 -10.12
C ASP A 40 -11.49 9.63 -10.71
N LYS A 41 -10.57 10.05 -9.84
CA LYS A 41 -9.24 10.55 -10.25
C LYS A 41 -8.23 9.42 -10.46
N MET A 42 -8.63 8.18 -10.17
CA MET A 42 -7.80 6.99 -10.17
C MET A 42 -8.68 5.75 -10.31
N SER A 43 -8.21 4.74 -11.05
CA SER A 43 -8.91 3.45 -11.15
C SER A 43 -8.81 2.67 -9.85
N LYS A 44 -9.72 1.71 -9.65
CA LYS A 44 -9.64 0.78 -8.50
C LYS A 44 -8.32 0.01 -8.49
N GLU A 45 -7.86 -0.47 -9.64
CA GLU A 45 -6.61 -1.21 -9.78
C GLU A 45 -5.39 -0.36 -9.38
N ASP A 46 -5.31 0.88 -9.87
CA ASP A 46 -4.24 1.81 -9.50
C ASP A 46 -4.25 2.08 -7.99
N ALA A 47 -5.45 2.23 -7.41
CA ALA A 47 -5.62 2.49 -5.98
C ALA A 47 -5.22 1.28 -5.13
N LEU A 48 -5.55 0.05 -5.55
CA LEU A 48 -5.14 -1.19 -4.90
C LEU A 48 -3.61 -1.35 -4.95
N ALA A 49 -3.01 -1.17 -6.13
CA ALA A 49 -1.57 -1.25 -6.32
C ALA A 49 -0.83 -0.26 -5.41
N LEU A 50 -1.32 0.98 -5.34
CA LEU A 50 -0.70 2.01 -4.50
C LEU A 50 -0.85 1.70 -3.01
N GLN A 51 -1.98 1.11 -2.61
CA GLN A 51 -2.20 0.70 -1.23
C GLN A 51 -1.27 -0.45 -0.83
N LEU A 52 -1.06 -1.44 -1.71
CA LEU A 52 -0.11 -2.54 -1.47
C LEU A 52 1.31 -2.00 -1.26
N GLU A 53 1.76 -1.10 -2.14
CA GLU A 53 3.10 -0.50 -2.06
C GLU A 53 3.30 0.26 -0.74
N ILE A 54 2.31 1.06 -0.34
CA ILE A 54 2.37 1.82 0.92
C ILE A 54 2.43 0.89 2.14
N GLU A 55 1.63 -0.19 2.15
CA GLU A 55 1.63 -1.14 3.25
C GLU A 55 2.95 -1.88 3.36
N ASP A 56 3.58 -2.26 2.24
CA ASP A 56 4.89 -2.90 2.24
C ASP A 56 6.01 -1.94 2.68
N GLU A 57 6.01 -0.69 2.21
CA GLU A 57 6.92 0.36 2.69
C GLU A 57 6.83 0.52 4.22
N HIS A 58 5.61 0.63 4.77
CA HIS A 58 5.40 0.73 6.21
C HIS A 58 5.87 -0.53 6.97
N LEU A 59 5.63 -1.72 6.41
CA LEU A 59 6.06 -2.97 7.01
C LEU A 59 7.59 -3.06 7.07
N ASN A 60 8.26 -2.68 5.98
CA ASN A 60 9.72 -2.67 5.89
C ASN A 60 10.34 -1.62 6.83
N GLU A 61 9.76 -0.43 6.92
CA GLU A 61 10.16 0.56 7.93
C GLU A 61 10.02 0.04 9.36
N TRP A 62 8.90 -0.62 9.66
CA TRP A 62 8.67 -1.19 10.99
C TRP A 62 9.68 -2.28 11.31
N ARG A 63 9.95 -3.19 10.36
CA ARG A 63 10.98 -4.24 10.50
C ARG A 63 12.36 -3.62 10.74
N ALA A 64 12.73 -2.58 10.02
CA ALA A 64 14.00 -1.87 10.22
C ALA A 64 14.10 -1.23 11.62
N LYS A 65 13.03 -0.59 12.08
CA LYS A 65 12.94 -0.01 13.44
C LYS A 65 13.06 -1.09 14.52
N MET A 66 12.37 -2.23 14.35
CA MET A 66 12.46 -3.35 15.29
C MET A 66 13.83 -4.01 15.30
N ALA A 67 14.45 -4.20 14.13
CA ALA A 67 15.82 -4.72 14.03
C ALA A 67 16.82 -3.82 14.78
N LYS A 68 16.69 -2.50 14.62
CA LYS A 68 17.50 -1.52 15.36
C LYS A 68 17.33 -1.66 16.87
N ILE A 69 16.09 -1.64 17.37
CA ILE A 69 15.79 -1.80 18.82
C ILE A 69 16.36 -3.11 19.35
N ASN A 70 16.18 -4.22 18.64
CA ASN A 70 16.71 -5.52 19.04
C ASN A 70 18.24 -5.52 19.12
N SER A 71 18.92 -4.89 18.15
CA SER A 71 20.38 -4.78 18.16
C SER A 71 20.91 -3.89 19.30
N GLU A 72 20.18 -2.83 19.66
CA GLU A 72 20.52 -1.93 20.76
C GLU A 72 20.25 -2.58 22.12
N SER A 73 19.21 -3.44 22.23
CA SER A 73 18.88 -4.18 23.46
C SER A 73 19.82 -5.35 23.79
N LYS A 74 20.59 -5.82 22.81
CA LYS A 74 21.57 -6.92 22.97
C LYS A 74 23.00 -6.42 23.26
N LYS A 75 23.22 -5.11 23.36
CA LYS A 75 24.46 -4.51 23.87
C LYS A 75 24.35 -4.23 25.36
#